data_AF-A0AB74F2M3-F1
#
_entry.id   AF-A0AB74F2M3-F1
#
_cell.length_a   1.000
_cell.length_b   1.000
_cell.length_c   1.000
_cell.angle_alpha   90.00
_cell.angle_beta   90.00
_cell.angle_gamma   90.00
#
_symmetry.space_group_name_H-M   'P 1'
#
loop_
_entity.id
_entity.type
_entity.pdbx_description
1 polymer ?
#
loop_
_entity_poly.entity_id
_entity_poly.type
_entity_poly.pdbx_seq_one_letter_code
_entity_poly.pdbx_strand_id
1 'polypeptide(L)'
;MQLDWNFCLSVVTVVIAIIALLQTKQQIKLSNKQHLFDERIENYGIAIGLIQLYEKNRDFFDENEDDKAMLSISYWFELMTNNTYLEQIASVIKNPLKQPDHKEFLVKLEMLSSVATKIELLFNKKEATLLSEFVFCYQKSLMIMYQYQILLDDMKKAAQDHQWTFEECQQKMGEDQQRDQVHTILNALKKAYTMLEQENVNEKIKKQIKLK
;
A
#
# COMPACT_ATOMS: atom_id res chain seq x y z
N MET A 1 -17.11 -26.44 67.92
CA MET A 1 -16.78 -25.29 67.05
C MET A 1 -17.56 -25.49 65.76
N GLN A 2 -18.70 -24.82 65.60
CA GLN A 2 -19.48 -24.90 64.35
C GLN A 2 -18.75 -24.07 63.30
N LEU A 3 -18.40 -24.71 62.19
CA LEU A 3 -17.79 -24.04 61.04
C LEU A 3 -18.85 -23.07 60.46
N ASP A 4 -18.55 -21.78 60.44
CA ASP A 4 -19.48 -20.77 59.94
C ASP A 4 -19.60 -20.90 58.41
N TRP A 5 -20.76 -21.37 57.96
CA TRP A 5 -21.04 -21.62 56.54
C TRP A 5 -20.86 -20.36 55.68
N ASN A 6 -21.16 -19.19 56.24
CA ASN A 6 -21.00 -17.91 55.57
C ASN A 6 -19.52 -17.57 55.35
N PHE A 7 -18.66 -17.93 56.32
CA PHE A 7 -17.22 -17.79 56.17
C PHE A 7 -16.68 -18.69 55.05
N CYS A 8 -17.12 -19.96 54.99
CA CYS A 8 -16.74 -20.87 53.92
C CYS A 8 -17.18 -20.36 52.53
N LEU A 9 -18.42 -19.89 52.40
CA LEU A 9 -18.93 -19.31 51.16
C LEU A 9 -18.12 -18.07 50.74
N SER A 10 -17.82 -17.17 51.68
CA SER A 10 -17.00 -15.98 51.41
C SER A 10 -15.60 -16.35 50.90
N VAL A 11 -14.94 -17.35 51.49
CA VAL A 11 -13.64 -17.83 51.04
C VAL A 11 -13.73 -18.38 49.61
N VAL A 12 -14.77 -19.18 49.30
CA VAL A 12 -15.00 -19.71 47.95
C VAL A 12 -15.24 -18.58 46.94
N THR A 13 -16.04 -17.57 47.28
CA THR A 13 -16.29 -16.41 46.40
C THR A 13 -14.99 -15.64 46.10
N VAL A 14 -14.15 -15.42 47.11
CA VAL A 14 -12.85 -14.74 46.92
C VAL A 14 -11.94 -15.56 46.01
N VAL A 15 -11.86 -16.88 46.19
CA VAL A 15 -11.07 -17.77 45.33
C VAL A 15 -11.57 -17.73 43.88
N ILE A 16 -12.88 -17.81 43.67
CA ILE A 16 -13.49 -17.71 42.33
C ILE A 16 -13.16 -16.36 41.68
N ALA A 17 -13.25 -15.25 42.43
CA ALA A 17 -12.92 -13.92 41.92
C ALA A 17 -11.45 -13.80 41.50
N ILE A 18 -10.52 -14.36 42.29
CA ILE A 18 -9.09 -14.38 41.93
C ILE A 18 -8.86 -15.18 40.65
N ILE A 19 -9.47 -16.36 40.52
CA ILE A 19 -9.36 -17.20 39.32
C ILE A 19 -9.92 -16.46 38.09
N ALA A 20 -11.07 -15.80 38.22
CA ALA A 20 -11.67 -15.01 37.14
C ALA A 20 -10.73 -13.88 36.68
N LEU A 21 -10.12 -13.13 37.61
CA LEU A 21 -9.16 -12.08 37.28
C LEU A 21 -7.91 -12.63 36.55
N LEU A 22 -7.42 -13.80 36.96
CA LEU A 22 -6.30 -14.46 36.28
C LEU A 22 -6.69 -14.88 34.84
N GLN A 23 -7.89 -15.44 34.66
CA GLN A 23 -8.42 -15.80 33.34
C GLN A 23 -8.58 -14.56 32.45
N THR A 24 -9.13 -13.46 32.96
CA THR A 24 -9.25 -12.20 32.20
C THR A 24 -7.89 -11.66 31.77
N LYS A 25 -6.88 -11.67 32.66
CA LYS A 25 -5.51 -11.25 32.30
C LYS A 25 -4.92 -12.14 31.20
N GLN A 26 -5.13 -13.45 31.26
CA GLN A 26 -4.68 -14.38 30.22
C GLN A 26 -5.41 -14.12 28.89
N GLN A 27 -6.72 -13.89 28.93
CA GLN A 27 -7.54 -13.61 27.75
C GLN A 27 -7.12 -12.30 27.07
N ILE A 28 -6.91 -11.21 27.82
CA ILE A 28 -6.43 -9.93 27.26
C ILE A 28 -5.07 -10.12 26.61
N LYS A 29 -4.15 -10.84 27.27
CA LYS A 29 -2.83 -11.13 26.70
C LYS A 29 -2.93 -11.91 25.39
N LEU A 30 -3.82 -12.91 25.32
CA LEU A 30 -4.05 -13.69 24.10
C LEU A 30 -4.70 -12.84 23.00
N SER A 31 -5.70 -12.05 23.34
CA SER A 31 -6.38 -11.13 22.42
C SER A 31 -5.39 -10.14 21.78
N ASN A 32 -4.49 -9.56 22.56
CA ASN A 32 -3.47 -8.64 22.06
C ASN A 32 -2.49 -9.32 21.10
N LYS A 33 -2.13 -10.59 21.37
CA LYS A 33 -1.28 -11.39 20.50
C LYS A 33 -1.96 -11.72 19.18
N GLN A 34 -3.24 -12.08 19.23
CA GLN A 34 -4.05 -12.34 18.04
C GLN A 34 -4.17 -11.07 17.18
N HIS A 35 -4.51 -9.93 17.79
CA HIS A 35 -4.59 -8.66 17.09
C HIS A 35 -3.28 -8.29 16.38
N LEU A 36 -2.12 -8.47 17.04
CA LEU A 36 -0.83 -8.21 16.42
C LEU A 36 -0.52 -9.17 15.26
N PHE A 37 -0.96 -10.42 15.37
CA PHE A 37 -0.82 -11.41 14.30
C PHE A 37 -1.69 -11.07 13.09
N ASP A 38 -2.94 -10.66 13.33
CA ASP A 38 -3.88 -10.27 12.27
C ASP A 38 -3.38 -9.02 11.53
N GLU A 39 -2.91 -7.99 12.24
CA GLU A 39 -2.28 -6.80 11.62
C GLU A 39 -1.05 -7.16 10.79
N ARG A 40 -0.23 -8.12 11.24
CA ARG A 40 0.92 -8.59 10.43
C ARG A 40 0.46 -9.26 9.16
N ILE A 41 -0.55 -10.13 9.22
CA ILE A 41 -1.07 -10.82 8.04
C ILE A 41 -1.66 -9.82 7.05
N GLU A 42 -2.47 -8.87 7.53
CA GLU A 42 -3.14 -7.90 6.67
C GLU A 42 -2.14 -7.02 5.91
N ASN A 43 -1.23 -6.35 6.63
CA ASN A 43 -0.28 -5.42 6.00
C ASN A 43 0.73 -6.16 5.11
N TYR A 44 1.17 -7.36 5.50
CA TYR A 44 1.99 -8.20 4.64
C TYR A 44 1.21 -8.66 3.39
N GLY A 45 -0.04 -9.10 3.54
CA GLY A 45 -0.87 -9.55 2.45
C GLY A 45 -1.09 -8.47 1.39
N ILE A 46 -1.34 -7.23 1.82
CA ILE A 46 -1.42 -6.07 0.93
C ILE A 46 -0.10 -5.89 0.17
N ALA A 47 1.03 -5.83 0.89
CA ALA A 47 2.34 -5.62 0.26
C ALA A 47 2.69 -6.73 -0.75
N ILE A 48 2.39 -7.99 -0.45
CA ILE A 48 2.56 -9.11 -1.39
C ILE A 48 1.67 -8.94 -2.62
N GLY A 49 0.41 -8.52 -2.46
CA GLY A 49 -0.47 -8.25 -3.60
C GLY A 49 0.09 -7.16 -4.53
N LEU A 50 0.76 -6.14 -3.98
CA LEU A 50 1.45 -5.11 -4.77
C LEU A 50 2.69 -5.65 -5.48
N ILE A 51 3.52 -6.46 -4.79
CA ILE A 51 4.71 -7.10 -5.36
C ILE A 51 4.30 -7.99 -6.54
N GLN A 52 3.28 -8.82 -6.38
CA GLN A 52 2.79 -9.72 -7.42
C GLN A 52 2.25 -8.96 -8.64
N LEU A 53 1.52 -7.85 -8.41
CA LEU A 53 1.07 -6.99 -9.50
C LEU A 53 2.24 -6.36 -10.25
N TYR A 54 3.22 -5.84 -9.53
CA TYR A 54 4.41 -5.27 -10.15
C TYR A 54 5.15 -6.33 -10.95
N GLU A 55 5.47 -7.48 -10.35
CA GLU A 55 6.20 -8.58 -10.98
C GLU A 55 5.52 -9.06 -12.27
N LYS A 56 4.19 -9.22 -12.25
CA LYS A 56 3.41 -9.66 -13.41
C LYS A 56 3.45 -8.67 -14.58
N ASN A 57 3.56 -7.37 -14.29
CA ASN A 57 3.40 -6.32 -15.29
C ASN A 57 4.70 -5.56 -15.58
N ARG A 58 5.80 -5.83 -14.88
CA ARG A 58 7.06 -5.05 -14.95
C ARG A 58 7.63 -4.94 -16.36
N ASP A 59 7.48 -5.99 -17.17
CA ASP A 59 8.02 -6.03 -18.53
C ASP A 59 7.35 -4.99 -19.45
N PHE A 60 6.06 -4.68 -19.21
CA PHE A 60 5.35 -3.61 -19.93
C PHE A 60 5.90 -2.21 -19.61
N PHE A 61 6.60 -2.02 -18.49
CA PHE A 61 7.22 -0.73 -18.17
C PHE A 61 8.57 -0.57 -18.89
N ASP A 62 9.29 -1.67 -19.10
CA ASP A 62 10.61 -1.69 -19.71
C ASP A 62 10.54 -1.63 -21.25
N GLU A 63 9.51 -2.22 -21.87
CA GLU A 63 9.33 -2.23 -23.33
C GLU A 63 8.94 -0.87 -23.94
N ASN A 64 8.46 0.06 -23.11
CA ASN A 64 7.92 1.35 -23.54
C ASN A 64 8.84 2.53 -23.23
N GLU A 65 10.13 2.30 -22.93
CA GLU A 65 11.12 3.38 -22.75
C GLU A 65 11.25 4.28 -24.00
N ASP A 66 10.88 3.78 -25.18
CA ASP A 66 10.87 4.52 -26.45
C ASP A 66 9.61 5.42 -26.64
N ASP A 67 8.60 5.33 -25.76
CA ASP A 67 7.42 6.19 -25.82
C ASP A 67 7.75 7.60 -25.35
N LYS A 68 8.03 8.46 -26.33
CA LYS A 68 8.38 9.88 -26.13
C LYS A 68 7.39 10.67 -25.28
N ALA A 69 6.15 10.22 -25.08
CA ALA A 69 5.17 10.94 -24.26
C ALA A 69 4.33 10.03 -23.36
N MET A 70 4.85 8.83 -23.04
CA MET A 70 4.24 7.85 -22.13
C MET A 70 2.70 7.77 -22.27
N LEU A 71 2.19 7.74 -23.50
CA LEU A 71 0.75 7.83 -23.80
C LEU A 71 -0.04 6.64 -23.23
N SER A 72 0.67 5.56 -22.91
CA SER A 72 0.14 4.35 -22.27
C SER A 72 0.04 4.45 -20.74
N ILE A 73 0.25 5.61 -20.13
CA ILE A 73 0.28 5.76 -18.66
C ILE A 73 -1.01 5.27 -17.97
N SER A 74 -2.17 5.50 -18.61
CA SER A 74 -3.46 5.06 -18.08
C SER A 74 -3.58 3.55 -18.06
N TYR A 75 -3.08 2.87 -19.10
CA TYR A 75 -3.02 1.42 -19.15
C TYR A 75 -2.12 0.85 -18.06
N TRP A 76 -0.95 1.45 -17.82
CA TRP A 76 -0.06 1.03 -16.73
C TRP A 76 -0.70 1.20 -15.36
N PHE A 77 -1.42 2.31 -15.15
CA PHE A 77 -2.16 2.53 -13.92
C PHE A 77 -3.24 1.45 -13.71
N GLU A 78 -3.97 1.08 -14.76
CA GLU A 78 -4.96 -0.01 -14.70
C GLU A 78 -4.30 -1.35 -14.35
N LEU A 79 -3.15 -1.68 -14.95
CA LEU A 79 -2.39 -2.90 -14.61
C LEU A 79 -1.94 -2.91 -13.14
N MET A 80 -1.52 -1.76 -12.62
CA MET A 80 -1.03 -1.57 -11.24
C MET A 80 -2.14 -1.45 -10.20
N THR A 81 -3.40 -1.41 -10.63
CA THR A 81 -4.55 -1.37 -9.72
C THR A 81 -5.42 -2.62 -9.82
N ASN A 82 -5.02 -3.60 -10.63
CA ASN A 82 -5.77 -4.81 -10.93
C ASN A 82 -5.66 -5.91 -9.84
N ASN A 83 -5.89 -5.54 -8.57
CA ASN A 83 -6.07 -6.49 -7.48
C ASN A 83 -7.25 -6.06 -6.59
N THR A 84 -7.75 -6.97 -5.77
CA THR A 84 -8.92 -6.73 -4.90
C THR A 84 -8.75 -5.55 -3.94
N TYR A 85 -7.52 -5.14 -3.61
CA TYR A 85 -7.24 -4.04 -2.70
C TYR A 85 -7.32 -2.66 -3.40
N LEU A 86 -6.93 -2.59 -4.67
CA LEU A 86 -6.82 -1.37 -5.47
C LEU A 86 -7.86 -1.23 -6.58
N GLU A 87 -8.60 -2.29 -6.95
CA GLU A 87 -9.53 -2.30 -8.09
C GLU A 87 -10.51 -1.12 -8.05
N GLN A 88 -10.99 -0.76 -6.85
CA GLN A 88 -11.93 0.36 -6.67
C GLN A 88 -11.40 1.71 -7.18
N ILE A 89 -10.07 1.90 -7.25
CA ILE A 89 -9.47 3.15 -7.73
C ILE A 89 -9.07 3.09 -9.21
N ALA A 90 -9.22 1.96 -9.90
CA ALA A 90 -8.77 1.79 -11.28
C ALA A 90 -9.45 2.78 -12.25
N SER A 91 -10.74 3.09 -12.04
CA SER A 91 -11.51 3.98 -12.92
C SER A 91 -11.10 5.45 -12.85
N VAL A 92 -10.44 5.88 -11.76
CA VAL A 92 -10.13 7.30 -11.53
C VAL A 92 -9.24 7.88 -12.63
N ILE A 93 -8.43 7.04 -13.27
CA ILE A 93 -7.51 7.45 -14.34
C ILE A 93 -8.23 7.85 -15.62
N LYS A 94 -9.47 7.39 -15.82
CA LYS A 94 -10.28 7.72 -17.01
C LYS A 94 -10.90 9.11 -16.94
N ASN A 95 -11.14 9.60 -15.72
CA ASN A 95 -11.69 10.92 -15.47
C ASN A 95 -11.04 11.52 -14.21
N PRO A 96 -9.77 11.92 -14.28
CA PRO A 96 -9.08 12.53 -13.14
C PRO A 96 -9.84 13.76 -12.60
N LEU A 97 -9.61 14.07 -11.32
CA LEU A 97 -10.23 15.16 -10.54
C LEU A 97 -11.75 15.07 -10.34
N LYS A 98 -12.44 14.13 -11.01
CA LYS A 98 -13.89 13.94 -10.87
C LYS A 98 -14.23 13.26 -9.54
N GLN A 99 -15.22 13.82 -8.85
CA GLN A 99 -15.77 13.24 -7.62
C GLN A 99 -16.83 12.17 -7.96
N PRO A 100 -16.98 11.09 -7.14
CA PRO A 100 -16.24 10.83 -5.90
C PRO A 100 -14.87 10.15 -6.09
N ASP A 101 -14.59 9.60 -7.28
CA ASP A 101 -13.42 8.76 -7.57
C ASP A 101 -12.08 9.42 -7.17
N HIS A 102 -11.92 10.73 -7.39
CA HIS A 102 -10.72 11.47 -6.96
C HIS A 102 -10.49 11.38 -5.45
N LYS A 103 -11.54 11.53 -4.64
CA LYS A 103 -11.42 11.42 -3.18
C LYS A 103 -11.08 9.98 -2.78
N GLU A 104 -11.72 8.99 -3.39
CA GLU A 104 -11.44 7.59 -3.10
C GLU A 104 -10.00 7.20 -3.44
N PHE A 105 -9.47 7.73 -4.54
CA PHE A 105 -8.07 7.60 -4.91
C PHE A 105 -7.13 8.18 -3.83
N LEU A 106 -7.36 9.42 -3.39
CA LEU A 106 -6.53 10.04 -2.35
C LEU A 106 -6.57 9.25 -1.03
N VAL A 107 -7.75 8.80 -0.62
CA VAL A 107 -7.90 7.95 0.58
C VAL A 107 -7.11 6.65 0.41
N LYS A 108 -7.17 6.00 -0.75
CA LYS A 108 -6.43 4.75 -0.98
C LYS A 108 -4.91 4.96 -0.97
N LEU A 109 -4.42 6.09 -1.49
CA LEU A 109 -3.00 6.44 -1.39
C LEU A 109 -2.56 6.63 0.07
N GLU A 110 -3.37 7.30 0.90
CA GLU A 110 -3.10 7.45 2.33
C GLU A 110 -3.11 6.09 3.06
N MET A 111 -4.03 5.20 2.69
CA MET A 111 -4.05 3.82 3.20
C MET A 111 -2.77 3.06 2.83
N LEU A 112 -2.23 3.22 1.62
CA LEU A 112 -0.94 2.62 1.24
C LEU A 112 0.22 3.18 2.08
N SER A 113 0.25 4.49 2.33
CA SER A 113 1.24 5.09 3.25
C SER A 113 1.12 4.55 4.68
N SER A 114 -0.11 4.33 5.14
CA SER A 114 -0.37 3.71 6.44
C SER A 114 0.17 2.27 6.49
N VAL A 115 -0.07 1.47 5.45
CA VAL A 115 0.46 0.10 5.33
C VAL A 115 1.98 0.10 5.40
N ALA A 116 2.66 0.97 4.66
CA ALA A 116 4.11 1.07 4.67
C ALA A 116 4.65 1.40 6.08
N THR A 117 4.04 2.38 6.76
CA THR A 117 4.41 2.76 8.14
C THR A 117 4.16 1.61 9.12
N LYS A 118 3.01 0.93 9.00
CA LYS A 118 2.68 -0.23 9.83
C LYS A 118 3.69 -1.36 9.64
N ILE A 119 4.15 -1.63 8.41
CA ILE A 119 5.17 -2.64 8.13
C ILE A 119 6.45 -2.36 8.93
N GLU A 120 6.94 -1.12 8.96
CA GLU A 120 8.12 -0.74 9.75
C GLU A 120 7.97 -0.99 11.26
N LEU A 121 6.75 -0.82 11.78
CA LEU A 121 6.45 -1.02 13.19
C LEU A 121 6.24 -2.50 13.56
N LEU A 122 5.71 -3.30 12.64
CA LEU A 122 5.27 -4.68 12.90
C LEU A 122 6.38 -5.73 12.75
N PHE A 123 7.41 -5.43 11.94
CA PHE A 123 8.43 -6.38 11.50
C PHE A 123 9.87 -5.95 11.87
N ASN A 124 10.84 -6.84 11.65
CA ASN A 124 12.25 -6.59 11.92
C ASN A 124 12.81 -5.48 11.03
N LYS A 125 13.64 -4.61 11.63
CA LYS A 125 14.05 -3.33 11.04
C LYS A 125 14.60 -3.41 9.61
N LYS A 126 15.54 -4.31 9.29
CA LYS A 126 16.15 -4.37 7.95
C LYS A 126 15.11 -4.75 6.89
N GLU A 127 14.43 -5.87 7.07
CA GLU A 127 13.45 -6.38 6.10
C GLU A 127 12.23 -5.47 6.00
N ALA A 128 11.77 -4.94 7.14
CA ALA A 128 10.63 -4.06 7.21
C ALA A 128 10.88 -2.74 6.46
N THR A 129 12.06 -2.14 6.60
CA THR A 129 12.42 -0.93 5.85
C THR A 129 12.39 -1.16 4.34
N LEU A 130 12.92 -2.30 3.86
CA LEU A 130 12.90 -2.60 2.42
C LEU A 130 11.47 -2.81 1.90
N LEU A 131 10.63 -3.55 2.64
CA LEU A 131 9.24 -3.79 2.24
C LEU A 131 8.40 -2.50 2.30
N SER A 132 8.59 -1.69 3.34
CA SER A 132 7.98 -0.36 3.50
C SER A 132 8.33 0.56 2.33
N GLU A 133 9.63 0.65 2.00
CA GLU A 133 10.10 1.49 0.88
C GLU A 133 9.45 1.07 -0.44
N PHE A 134 9.33 -0.24 -0.71
CA PHE A 134 8.63 -0.72 -1.90
C PHE A 134 7.16 -0.25 -1.93
N VAL A 135 6.42 -0.38 -0.82
CA VAL A 135 5.02 0.08 -0.76
C VAL A 135 4.92 1.60 -0.95
N PHE A 136 5.84 2.38 -0.37
CA PHE A 136 5.90 3.83 -0.59
C PHE A 136 6.22 4.19 -2.04
N CYS A 137 7.19 3.53 -2.67
CA CYS A 137 7.48 3.73 -4.09
C CYS A 137 6.26 3.38 -4.95
N TYR A 138 5.54 2.31 -4.64
CA TYR A 138 4.33 1.91 -5.37
C TYR A 138 3.25 2.99 -5.29
N GLN A 139 3.00 3.52 -4.09
CA GLN A 139 2.07 4.62 -3.86
C GLN A 139 2.46 5.87 -4.66
N LYS A 140 3.75 6.24 -4.66
CA LYS A 140 4.26 7.36 -5.46
C LYS A 140 4.09 7.12 -6.96
N SER A 141 4.31 5.90 -7.43
CA SER A 141 4.09 5.52 -8.82
C SER A 141 2.62 5.71 -9.23
N LEU A 142 1.66 5.27 -8.40
CA LEU A 142 0.24 5.54 -8.67
C LEU A 142 -0.06 7.04 -8.75
N MET A 143 0.49 7.84 -7.84
CA MET A 143 0.30 9.30 -7.84
C MET A 143 0.88 9.96 -9.09
N ILE A 144 2.12 9.64 -9.48
CA ILE A 144 2.76 10.31 -10.62
C ILE A 144 2.10 9.90 -11.93
N MET A 145 1.66 8.64 -12.08
CA MET A 145 0.86 8.19 -13.22
C MET A 145 -0.46 8.97 -13.32
N TYR A 146 -1.12 9.18 -12.19
CA TYR A 146 -2.35 9.97 -12.12
C TYR A 146 -2.15 11.44 -12.51
N GLN A 147 -1.09 12.07 -12.00
CA GLN A 147 -0.73 13.45 -12.32
C GLN A 147 -0.35 13.60 -13.80
N TYR A 148 0.38 12.65 -14.35
CA TYR A 148 0.76 12.66 -15.76
C TYR A 148 -0.47 12.48 -16.67
N GLN A 149 -1.45 11.65 -16.29
CA GLN A 149 -2.71 11.57 -17.03
C GLN A 149 -3.50 12.88 -17.03
N ILE A 150 -3.52 13.64 -15.93
CA ILE A 150 -4.12 14.98 -15.90
C ILE A 150 -3.44 15.89 -16.93
N LEU A 151 -2.11 15.88 -16.98
CA LEU A 151 -1.35 16.65 -17.95
C LEU A 151 -1.71 16.27 -19.39
N LEU A 152 -1.79 14.98 -19.70
CA LEU A 152 -2.20 14.51 -21.04
C LEU A 152 -3.62 14.98 -21.41
N ASP A 153 -4.55 14.93 -20.46
CA ASP A 153 -5.93 15.41 -20.66
C ASP A 153 -5.96 16.92 -20.92
N ASP A 154 -5.15 17.70 -20.20
CA ASP A 154 -5.07 19.15 -20.36
C ASP A 154 -4.33 19.55 -21.64
N MET A 155 -3.28 18.82 -22.03
CA MET A 155 -2.63 18.97 -23.34
C MET A 155 -3.60 18.71 -24.49
N LYS A 156 -4.46 17.70 -24.36
CA LYS A 156 -5.50 17.39 -25.34
C LYS A 156 -6.52 18.51 -25.46
N LYS A 157 -6.95 19.10 -24.34
CA LYS A 157 -7.86 20.28 -24.36
C LYS A 157 -7.17 21.49 -24.97
N ALA A 158 -5.94 21.79 -24.58
CA ALA A 158 -5.18 22.91 -25.12
C ALA A 158 -4.95 22.79 -26.64
N ALA A 159 -4.67 21.59 -27.13
CA ALA A 159 -4.57 21.32 -28.56
C ALA A 159 -5.89 21.62 -29.30
N GLN A 160 -7.04 21.34 -28.67
CA GLN A 160 -8.36 21.64 -29.24
C GLN A 160 -8.69 23.14 -29.18
N ASP A 161 -8.48 23.78 -28.03
CA ASP A 161 -8.86 25.17 -27.77
C ASP A 161 -7.96 26.18 -28.48
N HIS A 162 -6.67 25.84 -28.65
CA HIS A 162 -5.66 26.74 -29.21
C HIS A 162 -5.10 26.28 -30.55
N GLN A 163 -5.58 25.14 -31.08
CA GLN A 163 -5.08 24.53 -32.33
C GLN A 163 -3.56 24.27 -32.30
N TRP A 164 -2.99 24.03 -31.11
CA TRP A 164 -1.58 23.70 -30.97
C TRP A 164 -1.30 22.28 -31.45
N THR A 165 -0.11 22.08 -32.01
CA THR A 165 0.40 20.74 -32.27
C THR A 165 0.72 20.03 -30.94
N PHE A 166 0.86 18.71 -30.99
CA PHE A 166 1.26 17.93 -29.83
C PHE A 166 2.60 18.41 -29.26
N GLU A 167 3.59 18.66 -30.12
CA GLU A 167 4.92 19.17 -29.74
C GLU A 167 4.84 20.56 -29.09
N GLU A 168 3.98 21.43 -29.58
CA GLU A 168 3.73 22.74 -28.96
C GLU A 168 3.11 22.60 -27.56
N CYS A 169 2.16 21.67 -27.37
CA CYS A 169 1.63 21.36 -26.05
C CYS A 169 2.72 20.83 -25.12
N GLN A 170 3.57 19.91 -25.58
CA GLN A 170 4.67 19.36 -24.75
C GLN A 170 5.60 20.46 -24.25
N GLN A 171 6.05 21.35 -25.15
CA GLN A 171 6.94 22.45 -24.81
C GLN A 171 6.28 23.49 -23.91
N LYS A 172 5.07 23.93 -24.25
CA LYS A 172 4.37 25.01 -23.52
C LYS A 172 3.87 24.57 -22.14
N MET A 173 3.59 23.28 -21.97
CA MET A 173 3.09 22.73 -20.71
C MET A 173 4.17 22.03 -19.87
N GLY A 174 5.43 22.04 -20.34
CA GLY A 174 6.57 21.48 -19.60
C GLY A 174 6.47 19.97 -19.41
N GLU A 175 5.92 19.26 -20.40
CA GLU A 175 5.66 17.82 -20.28
C GLU A 175 6.94 17.00 -20.16
N ASP A 176 8.03 17.40 -20.84
CA ASP A 176 9.33 16.74 -20.73
C ASP A 176 9.81 16.65 -19.27
N GLN A 177 9.67 17.74 -18.50
CA GLN A 177 10.06 17.76 -17.08
C GLN A 177 9.18 16.82 -16.25
N GLN A 178 7.89 16.72 -16.56
CA GLN A 178 6.97 15.82 -15.87
C GLN A 178 7.27 14.36 -16.22
N ARG A 179 7.60 14.08 -17.48
CA ARG A 179 8.02 12.76 -17.95
C ARG A 179 9.28 12.28 -17.25
N ASP A 180 10.29 13.14 -17.09
CA ASP A 180 11.50 12.84 -16.32
C ASP A 180 11.20 12.48 -14.85
N GLN A 181 10.20 13.15 -14.25
CA GLN A 181 9.73 12.82 -12.91
C GLN A 181 9.05 11.45 -12.86
N VAL A 182 8.19 11.12 -13.84
CA VAL A 182 7.58 9.79 -13.97
C VAL A 182 8.68 8.73 -14.04
N HIS A 183 9.65 8.87 -14.94
CA HIS A 183 10.77 7.92 -15.05
C HIS A 183 11.56 7.80 -13.75
N THR A 184 11.83 8.91 -13.06
CA THR A 184 12.55 8.89 -11.78
C THR A 184 11.82 8.06 -10.73
N ILE A 185 10.50 8.24 -10.61
CA ILE A 185 9.67 7.52 -9.64
C ILE A 185 9.52 6.04 -10.00
N LEU A 186 9.27 5.71 -11.28
CA LEU A 186 9.17 4.33 -11.73
C LEU A 186 10.50 3.57 -11.57
N ASN A 187 11.63 4.23 -11.84
CA ASN A 187 12.96 3.68 -11.58
C ASN A 187 13.22 3.44 -10.08
N ALA A 188 12.70 4.30 -9.20
CA ALA A 188 12.77 4.08 -7.77
C ALA A 188 11.98 2.83 -7.34
N LEU A 189 10.77 2.65 -7.89
CA LEU A 189 9.98 1.43 -7.67
C LEU A 189 10.71 0.17 -8.15
N LYS A 190 11.28 0.21 -9.35
CA LYS A 190 12.09 -0.90 -9.91
C LYS A 190 13.26 -1.26 -9.00
N LYS A 191 14.02 -0.27 -8.54
CA LYS A 191 15.13 -0.47 -7.60
C LYS A 191 14.66 -1.06 -6.27
N ALA A 192 13.56 -0.55 -5.71
CA ALA A 192 12.99 -1.06 -4.46
C ALA A 192 12.61 -2.53 -4.60
N TYR A 193 11.95 -2.90 -5.70
CA TYR A 193 11.60 -4.28 -6.02
C TYR A 193 12.84 -5.19 -6.13
N THR A 194 13.85 -4.77 -6.91
CA THR A 194 15.10 -5.54 -7.06
C THR A 194 15.78 -5.79 -5.71
N MET A 195 15.75 -4.81 -4.79
CA MET A 195 16.27 -4.99 -3.43
C MET A 195 15.49 -6.04 -2.63
N LEU A 196 14.15 -6.11 -2.80
CA LEU A 196 13.34 -7.15 -2.16
C LEU A 196 13.75 -8.56 -2.60
N GLU A 197 13.97 -8.74 -3.91
CA GLU A 197 14.41 -10.02 -4.49
C GLU A 197 15.81 -10.40 -3.98
N GLN A 198 16.78 -9.49 -4.10
CA GLN A 198 18.17 -9.72 -3.72
C GLN A 198 18.32 -10.11 -2.24
N GLU A 199 17.56 -9.46 -1.36
CA GLU A 199 17.61 -9.71 0.08
C GLU A 199 16.65 -10.81 0.54
N ASN A 200 15.90 -11.42 -0.38
CA ASN A 200 14.87 -12.43 -0.10
C ASN A 200 13.93 -11.98 1.04
N VAL A 201 13.48 -10.72 0.96
CA VAL A 201 12.72 -10.04 2.01
C VAL A 201 11.40 -10.77 2.28
N ASN A 202 10.74 -11.25 1.23
CA ASN A 202 9.47 -11.95 1.32
C ASN A 202 9.56 -13.16 2.27
N GLU A 203 10.51 -14.07 2.04
CA GLU A 203 10.69 -15.26 2.87
C GLU A 203 11.11 -14.92 4.31
N LYS A 204 11.92 -13.88 4.48
CA LYS A 204 12.36 -13.42 5.81
C LYS A 204 11.22 -12.80 6.61
N ILE A 205 10.33 -12.02 6.00
CA ILE A 205 9.15 -11.45 6.66
C ILE A 205 8.12 -12.52 6.97
N LYS A 206 7.86 -13.45 6.05
CA LYS A 206 6.93 -14.57 6.27
C LYS A 206 7.28 -15.39 7.50
N LYS A 207 8.57 -15.62 7.77
CA LYS A 207 9.07 -16.31 8.97
C LYS A 207 8.80 -15.57 10.29
N GLN A 208 8.49 -14.27 10.23
CA GLN A 208 8.17 -13.43 11.39
C GLN A 208 6.67 -13.43 11.72
N ILE A 209 5.81 -13.83 10.78
CA ILE A 209 4.35 -13.95 10.97
C ILE A 209 4.06 -15.23 11.75
N LYS A 210 4.12 -15.13 13.07
CA LYS A 210 3.85 -16.22 14.01
C LYS A 210 3.05 -15.70 15.19
N LEU A 211 2.13 -16.52 15.67
CA LEU A 211 1.44 -16.29 16.94
C LEU A 211 2.50 -16.48 18.05
N LYS A 212 3.01 -15.38 18.60
CA LYS A 212 3.98 -15.39 19.71
C LYS A 212 3.27 -15.42 21.04
#